data_AF-A0A1I6WJR9-F1
#
_entry.id   AF-A0A1I6WJR9-F1
#
_cell.length_a   1.000
_cell.length_b   1.000
_cell.length_c   1.000
_cell.angle_alpha   90.00
_cell.angle_beta   90.00
_cell.angle_gamma   90.00
#
_symmetry.space_group_name_H-M   'P 1'
#
loop_
_entity.id
_entity.type
_entity.pdbx_description
1 polymer ?
#
loop_
_entity_poly.entity_id
_entity_poly.type
_entity_poly.pdbx_seq_one_letter_code
_entity_poly.pdbx_strand_id
1 'polypeptide(L)'
;MSKSIEEQKLIPKLEKPHQKTYLTTPMGRFVERASYLDLFIFGFIIIFSSALYFWLAPNGHSLNKDNIDILDTVYFSVVTFTSLGYGDLSPIGIGRFVAIIVVILGLIFIALLVGKFASERQQTILLLLHTSDCQRRISNFSLEIKEINELLKNKNNLEKDLRVAFNYLEVIAKYLIFNANQARLISFGNESTLAALYKEIFNLQETCVEIHKTESSNLLVSRRSLALVSRCHGMVRQMVVLHKNSTEDKSYTELFIIKLLNFFNVNQDKPVSGSMLSINGTFEKMNSKIQSLEKWSQGKATPIIINDVYNHAPIGPKESWPVNIHKDIAKKLSISNSLVSKSFNILIEQNKLPKNK
;
A
#
# COMPACT_ATOMS: atom_id res chain seq x y z
N MET A 1 -14.32 -23.02 -6.75
CA MET A 1 -13.84 -22.54 -5.44
C MET A 1 -12.43 -23.05 -5.08
N SER A 2 -11.90 -24.13 -5.69
CA SER A 2 -10.55 -24.65 -5.39
C SER A 2 -9.41 -24.08 -6.26
N LYS A 3 -9.67 -23.58 -7.48
CA LYS A 3 -8.63 -22.99 -8.35
C LYS A 3 -8.11 -21.62 -7.91
N SER A 4 -8.85 -20.88 -7.08
CA SER A 4 -8.43 -19.57 -6.55
C SER A 4 -7.36 -19.67 -5.45
N ILE A 5 -7.13 -20.87 -4.91
CA ILE A 5 -6.18 -21.12 -3.81
C ILE A 5 -4.78 -21.47 -4.35
N GLU A 6 -4.68 -22.08 -5.54
CA GLU A 6 -3.38 -22.38 -6.16
C GLU A 6 -2.70 -21.15 -6.76
N GLU A 7 -3.45 -20.20 -7.33
CA GLU A 7 -2.89 -18.92 -7.80
C GLU A 7 -2.39 -18.01 -6.67
N GLN A 8 -2.79 -18.28 -5.43
CA GLN A 8 -2.26 -17.59 -4.23
C GLN A 8 -0.89 -18.12 -3.79
N LYS A 9 -0.49 -19.34 -4.19
CA LYS A 9 0.79 -19.95 -3.78
C LYS A 9 2.01 -19.48 -4.58
N LEU A 10 1.81 -18.88 -5.75
CA LEU A 10 2.88 -18.34 -6.61
C LEU A 10 3.24 -16.87 -6.32
N ILE A 11 2.65 -16.29 -5.27
CA ILE A 11 2.94 -14.91 -4.88
C ILE A 11 4.21 -14.93 -4.01
N PRO A 12 5.33 -14.32 -4.42
CA PRO A 12 6.38 -13.99 -3.46
C PRO A 12 5.69 -13.16 -2.39
N LYS A 13 5.73 -13.59 -1.11
CA LYS A 13 5.08 -12.87 0.01
C LYS A 13 5.36 -11.38 -0.17
N LEU A 14 4.37 -10.64 -0.69
CA LEU A 14 4.49 -9.20 -0.85
C LEU A 14 4.55 -8.70 0.58
N GLU A 15 5.75 -8.31 1.01
CA GLU A 15 5.96 -7.81 2.35
C GLU A 15 4.94 -6.70 2.61
N LYS A 16 4.39 -6.70 3.82
CA LYS A 16 3.50 -5.62 4.24
C LYS A 16 4.21 -4.29 3.99
N PRO A 17 3.48 -3.22 3.60
CA PRO A 17 4.10 -1.91 3.42
C PRO A 17 4.89 -1.54 4.68
N HIS A 18 6.22 -1.55 4.56
CA HIS A 18 7.13 -1.21 5.64
C HIS A 18 7.18 0.30 5.77
N GLN A 19 6.36 0.83 6.66
CA GLN A 19 6.42 2.23 7.02
C GLN A 19 7.77 2.51 7.67
N LYS A 20 8.57 3.42 7.09
CA LYS A 20 9.72 3.96 7.81
C LYS A 20 9.19 4.70 9.02
N THR A 21 9.58 4.29 10.22
CA THR A 21 9.22 4.99 11.44
C THR A 21 9.62 6.45 11.36
N TYR A 22 8.68 7.34 11.67
CA TYR A 22 8.78 8.80 11.59
C TYR A 22 9.96 9.41 12.35
N LEU A 23 10.47 8.69 13.36
CA LEU A 23 11.54 9.14 14.25
C LEU A 23 12.59 8.03 14.42
N THR A 24 13.87 8.39 14.32
CA THR A 24 15.01 7.46 14.47
C THR A 24 15.25 7.05 15.92
N THR A 25 14.76 7.82 16.89
CA THR A 25 14.99 7.57 18.32
C THR A 25 13.83 6.81 18.99
N PRO A 26 14.11 5.89 19.94
CA PRO A 26 13.07 5.21 20.72
C PRO A 26 12.16 6.16 21.48
N MET A 27 12.72 7.22 22.06
CA MET A 27 11.98 8.23 22.82
C MET A 27 10.99 9.01 21.95
N GLY A 28 11.42 9.41 20.75
CA GLY A 28 10.52 10.09 19.81
C GLY A 28 9.30 9.25 19.46
N ARG A 29 9.51 7.95 19.17
CA ARG A 29 8.41 7.02 18.88
C ARG A 29 7.45 6.83 20.07
N PHE A 30 7.97 6.85 21.29
CA PHE A 30 7.15 6.75 22.50
C PHE A 30 6.23 7.96 22.66
N VAL A 31 6.79 9.17 22.54
CA VAL A 31 6.06 10.44 22.68
C VAL A 31 5.01 10.60 21.59
N GLU A 32 5.34 10.24 20.35
CA GLU A 32 4.41 10.40 19.24
C GLU A 32 3.21 9.45 19.30
N ARG A 33 3.41 8.22 19.81
CA ARG A 33 2.31 7.27 20.01
C ARG A 33 1.38 7.68 21.15
N ALA A 34 1.86 8.45 22.14
CA ALA A 34 1.06 8.92 23.25
C ALA A 34 -0.04 9.84 22.73
N SER A 35 -1.31 9.52 23.00
CA SER A 35 -2.45 10.38 22.68
C SER A 35 -2.49 11.61 23.61
N TYR A 36 -3.31 12.62 23.28
CA TYR A 36 -3.51 13.75 24.21
C TYR A 36 -4.07 13.28 25.55
N LEU A 37 -4.95 12.27 25.52
CA LEU A 37 -5.50 11.66 26.74
C LEU A 37 -4.41 11.00 27.59
N ASP A 38 -3.46 10.30 26.97
CA ASP A 38 -2.34 9.68 27.70
C ASP A 38 -1.51 10.74 28.43
N LEU A 39 -1.22 11.87 27.78
CA LEU A 39 -0.53 12.99 28.40
C LEU A 39 -1.36 13.61 29.55
N PHE A 40 -2.65 13.86 29.34
CA PHE A 40 -3.52 14.39 30.39
C PHE A 40 -3.60 13.48 31.61
N ILE A 41 -3.70 12.16 31.41
CA ILE A 41 -3.68 11.17 32.50
C ILE A 41 -2.34 11.23 33.24
N PHE A 42 -1.21 11.30 32.52
CA PHE A 42 0.11 11.42 33.12
C PHE A 42 0.24 12.68 34.00
N GLY A 43 -0.17 13.84 33.49
CA GLY A 43 -0.17 15.09 34.26
C GLY A 43 -1.09 15.03 35.49
N PHE A 44 -2.29 14.46 35.33
CA PHE A 44 -3.24 14.28 36.43
C PHE A 44 -2.67 13.38 37.54
N ILE A 45 -2.01 12.28 37.19
CA ILE A 45 -1.37 11.38 38.15
C ILE A 45 -0.29 12.11 38.96
N ILE A 46 0.51 12.98 38.32
CA ILE A 46 1.55 13.74 39.01
C ILE A 46 0.93 14.75 39.98
N ILE A 47 -0.05 15.54 39.53
CA ILE A 47 -0.72 16.53 40.38
C ILE A 47 -1.43 15.85 41.55
N PHE A 48 -2.15 14.76 41.29
CA PHE A 48 -2.89 14.02 42.31
C PHE A 48 -1.95 13.35 43.33
N SER A 49 -0.86 12.72 42.87
CA SER A 49 0.13 12.10 43.76
C SER A 49 0.87 13.14 44.62
N SER A 50 1.19 14.31 44.05
CA SER A 50 1.75 15.44 44.80
C SER A 50 0.76 15.95 45.85
N ALA A 51 -0.50 16.19 45.47
CA ALA A 51 -1.52 16.66 46.41
C ALA A 51 -1.74 15.66 47.55
N LEU A 52 -1.83 14.37 47.21
CA LEU A 52 -1.95 13.29 48.19
C LEU A 52 -0.75 13.24 49.15
N TYR A 53 0.48 13.42 48.64
CA TYR A 53 1.67 13.51 49.48
C TYR A 53 1.58 14.68 50.46
N PHE A 54 1.30 15.90 50.00
CA PHE A 54 1.26 17.07 50.87
C PHE A 54 0.07 17.05 51.83
N TRP A 55 -1.01 16.33 51.51
CA TRP A 55 -2.14 16.16 52.41
C TRP A 55 -1.87 15.18 53.55
N LEU A 56 -1.14 14.09 53.27
CA LEU A 56 -0.83 13.04 54.24
C LEU A 56 0.50 13.25 54.98
N ALA A 57 1.36 14.15 54.48
CA ALA A 57 2.69 14.36 55.04
C ALA A 57 2.62 14.92 56.47
N PRO A 58 3.44 14.39 57.41
CA PRO A 58 3.45 14.83 58.79
C PRO A 58 3.94 16.28 58.94
N ASN A 59 3.52 16.91 60.05
CA ASN A 59 3.87 18.29 60.40
C ASN A 59 5.39 18.52 60.34
N GLY A 60 5.82 19.56 59.62
CA GLY A 60 7.24 19.87 59.39
C GLY A 60 7.87 19.24 58.14
N HIS A 61 7.16 18.36 57.44
CA HIS A 61 7.57 17.79 56.14
C HIS A 61 6.58 18.07 54.99
N SER A 62 5.50 18.78 55.30
CA SER A 62 4.47 19.23 54.34
C SER A 62 4.68 20.71 53.95
N LEU A 63 3.63 21.54 54.01
CA LEU A 63 3.63 22.95 53.65
C LEU A 63 3.82 23.87 54.87
N ASN A 64 4.21 25.12 54.62
CA ASN A 64 4.34 26.19 55.61
C ASN A 64 2.97 26.75 56.07
N LYS A 65 2.08 25.87 56.54
CA LYS A 65 0.75 26.21 57.06
C LYS A 65 0.33 25.17 58.10
N ASP A 66 -0.19 25.61 59.25
CA ASP A 66 -0.52 24.71 60.37
C ASP A 66 -1.81 23.90 60.15
N ASN A 67 -2.76 24.43 59.38
CA ASN A 67 -4.01 23.76 58.98
C ASN A 67 -4.10 23.68 57.46
N ILE A 68 -3.64 22.56 56.90
CA ILE A 68 -3.63 22.31 55.45
C ILE A 68 -4.94 21.62 55.05
N ASP A 69 -5.74 22.28 54.21
CA ASP A 69 -6.90 21.64 53.59
C ASP A 69 -6.50 20.91 52.31
N ILE A 70 -7.30 19.95 51.86
CA ILE A 70 -7.05 19.22 50.62
C ILE A 70 -6.98 20.17 49.42
N LEU A 71 -7.79 21.23 49.42
CA LEU A 71 -7.76 22.26 48.38
C LEU A 71 -6.45 23.05 48.36
N ASP A 72 -5.82 23.31 49.51
CA ASP A 72 -4.50 23.97 49.58
C ASP A 72 -3.42 23.11 48.93
N THR A 73 -3.46 21.79 49.15
CA THR A 73 -2.47 20.85 48.59
C THR A 73 -2.63 20.67 47.09
N VAL A 74 -3.87 20.64 46.60
CA VAL A 74 -4.17 20.61 45.17
C VAL A 74 -3.71 21.92 44.52
N TYR A 75 -4.03 23.06 45.12
CA TYR A 75 -3.58 24.37 44.64
C TYR A 75 -2.05 24.46 44.59
N PHE A 76 -1.35 24.11 45.68
CA PHE A 76 0.11 24.09 45.69
C PHE A 76 0.69 23.16 44.62
N SER A 77 0.12 21.97 44.46
CA SER A 77 0.58 20.99 43.48
C SER A 77 0.40 21.49 42.05
N VAL A 78 -0.72 22.15 41.73
CA VAL A 78 -0.96 22.75 40.40
C VAL A 78 -0.01 23.92 40.13
N VAL A 79 0.16 24.84 41.09
CA VAL A 79 1.02 26.02 40.96
C VAL A 79 2.49 25.63 40.83
N THR A 80 2.91 24.59 41.55
CA THR A 80 4.28 24.05 41.49
C THR A 80 4.51 23.28 40.19
N PHE A 81 3.58 22.42 39.80
CA PHE A 81 3.65 21.65 38.55
C PHE A 81 3.66 22.55 37.30
N THR A 82 2.92 23.65 37.32
CA THR A 82 2.91 24.63 36.22
C THR A 82 4.09 25.60 36.27
N SER A 83 4.99 25.47 37.26
CA SER A 83 6.12 26.38 37.52
C SER A 83 5.74 27.84 37.77
N LEU A 84 4.47 28.11 38.12
CA LEU A 84 4.00 29.46 38.48
C LEU A 84 4.62 29.94 39.80
N GLY A 85 4.59 29.08 40.83
CA GLY A 85 5.28 29.32 42.11
C GLY A 85 4.95 30.66 42.80
N TYR A 86 3.68 30.93 43.10
CA TYR A 86 3.26 32.19 43.75
C TYR A 86 3.96 32.49 45.08
N GLY A 87 4.41 31.45 45.81
CA GLY A 87 5.21 31.56 47.02
C GLY A 87 4.41 31.78 48.31
N ASP A 88 3.09 31.80 48.22
CA ASP A 88 2.14 31.83 49.34
C ASP A 88 2.15 30.53 50.16
N LEU A 89 2.29 29.38 49.48
CA LEU A 89 2.55 28.09 50.09
C LEU A 89 3.93 27.60 49.68
N SER A 90 4.71 27.15 50.64
CA SER A 90 6.07 26.62 50.41
C SER A 90 6.31 25.31 51.14
N PRO A 91 7.03 24.36 50.53
CA PRO A 91 7.31 23.08 51.16
C PRO A 91 8.42 23.20 52.20
N ILE A 92 8.29 22.47 53.30
CA ILE A 92 9.25 22.43 54.40
C ILE A 92 9.82 21.02 54.54
N GLY A 93 11.05 20.91 55.04
CA GLY A 93 11.69 19.63 55.30
C GLY A 93 11.84 18.79 54.02
N ILE A 94 11.45 17.52 54.09
CA ILE A 94 11.55 16.56 52.98
C ILE A 94 10.62 16.94 51.81
N GLY A 95 9.53 17.67 52.07
CA GLY A 95 8.61 18.14 51.02
C GLY A 95 9.29 19.00 49.96
N ARG A 96 10.43 19.64 50.27
CA ARG A 96 11.23 20.40 49.29
C ARG A 96 11.77 19.51 48.18
N PHE A 97 12.22 18.30 48.52
CA PHE A 97 12.72 17.34 47.53
C PHE A 97 11.58 16.85 46.62
N VAL A 98 10.40 16.60 47.19
CA VAL A 98 9.21 16.24 46.41
C VAL A 98 8.82 17.38 45.48
N ALA A 99 8.80 18.62 45.96
CA ALA A 99 8.50 19.78 45.12
C ALA A 99 9.49 19.95 43.96
N ILE A 100 10.79 19.70 44.18
CA ILE A 100 11.80 19.71 43.11
C ILE A 100 11.44 18.68 42.02
N ILE A 101 11.09 17.46 42.41
CA ILE A 101 10.67 16.41 41.47
C ILE A 101 9.42 16.85 40.71
N VAL A 102 8.42 17.41 41.40
CA VAL A 102 7.17 17.88 40.79
C VAL A 102 7.44 18.98 39.76
N VAL A 103 8.30 19.96 40.06
CA VAL A 103 8.68 21.01 39.10
C VAL A 103 9.38 20.41 37.87
N ILE A 104 10.34 19.51 38.06
CA ILE A 104 11.06 18.87 36.95
C ILE A 104 10.07 18.11 36.05
N LEU A 105 9.17 17.32 36.64
CA LEU A 105 8.16 16.57 35.90
C LEU A 105 7.17 17.49 35.19
N GLY A 106 6.78 18.60 35.82
CA GLY A 106 5.91 19.62 35.23
C GLY A 106 6.52 20.30 34.02
N LEU A 107 7.80 20.69 34.10
CA LEU A 107 8.53 21.27 32.96
C LEU A 107 8.67 20.26 31.80
N ILE A 108 8.98 18.99 32.09
CA ILE A 108 9.01 17.92 31.09
C ILE A 108 7.62 17.76 30.45
N PHE A 109 6.56 17.75 31.25
CA PHE A 109 5.18 17.64 30.75
C PHE A 109 4.83 18.79 29.79
N ILE A 110 5.09 20.03 30.17
CA ILE A 110 4.84 21.21 29.31
C ILE A 110 5.64 21.10 28.01
N ALA A 111 6.92 20.73 28.09
CA ALA A 111 7.77 20.54 26.91
C ALA A 111 7.22 19.46 25.96
N LEU A 112 6.75 18.33 26.50
CA LEU A 112 6.12 17.27 25.71
C LEU A 112 4.80 17.72 25.07
N LEU A 113 3.98 18.47 25.80
CA LEU A 113 2.70 18.99 25.31
C LEU A 113 2.92 19.98 24.15
N VAL A 114 3.81 20.96 24.33
CA VAL A 114 4.18 21.93 23.28
C VAL A 114 4.79 21.22 22.07
N GLY A 115 5.73 20.29 22.31
CA GLY A 115 6.35 19.50 21.24
C GLY A 115 5.33 18.69 20.45
N LYS A 116 4.33 18.11 21.13
CA LYS A 116 3.24 17.39 20.48
C LYS A 116 2.37 18.30 19.61
N PHE A 117 1.93 19.45 20.11
CA PHE A 117 1.16 20.41 19.31
C PHE A 117 1.93 20.89 18.08
N ALA A 118 3.22 21.18 18.23
CA ALA A 118 4.08 21.56 17.12
C ALA A 118 4.21 20.44 16.08
N SER A 119 4.44 19.20 16.52
CA SER A 119 4.55 18.03 15.65
C SER A 119 3.26 17.77 14.87
N GLU A 120 2.10 17.75 15.55
CA GLU A 120 0.79 17.52 14.93
C GLU A 120 0.45 18.55 13.84
N ARG A 121 0.75 19.83 14.11
CA ARG A 121 0.60 20.89 13.12
C ARG A 121 1.51 20.66 11.91
N GLN A 122 2.77 20.32 12.14
CA GLN A 122 3.74 20.08 11.07
C GLN A 122 3.38 18.84 10.24
N GLN A 123 2.94 17.77 10.89
CA GLN A 123 2.47 16.53 10.26
C GLN A 123 1.23 16.77 9.41
N THR A 124 0.26 17.54 9.91
CA THR A 124 -0.95 17.90 9.15
C THR A 124 -0.60 18.64 7.87
N ILE A 125 0.28 19.65 7.95
CA ILE A 125 0.72 20.41 6.77
C ILE A 125 1.48 19.52 5.79
N LEU A 126 2.41 18.70 6.29
CA LEU A 126 3.18 17.78 5.46
C LEU A 126 2.29 16.73 4.78
N LEU A 127 1.30 16.21 5.50
CA LEU A 127 0.31 15.28 4.98
C LEU A 127 -0.48 15.94 3.86
N LEU A 128 -1.01 17.15 4.08
CA LEU A 128 -1.77 17.89 3.06
C LEU A 128 -0.94 18.16 1.79
N LEU A 129 0.32 18.57 1.95
CA LEU A 129 1.24 18.78 0.83
C LEU A 129 1.48 17.47 0.07
N HIS A 130 1.82 16.40 0.79
CA HIS A 130 2.09 15.10 0.19
C HIS A 130 0.86 14.51 -0.52
N THR A 131 -0.33 14.62 0.08
CA THR A 131 -1.57 14.15 -0.54
C THR A 131 -1.90 14.96 -1.78
N SER A 132 -1.76 16.28 -1.72
CA SER A 132 -1.99 17.16 -2.88
C SER A 132 -1.03 16.83 -4.04
N ASP A 133 0.26 16.65 -3.75
CA ASP A 133 1.26 16.29 -4.75
C ASP A 133 1.02 14.90 -5.34
N CYS A 134 0.71 13.90 -4.50
CA CYS A 134 0.36 12.56 -4.96
C CYS A 134 -0.89 12.58 -5.83
N GLN A 135 -1.94 13.28 -5.39
CA GLN A 135 -3.19 13.40 -6.12
C GLN A 135 -2.97 14.02 -7.50
N ARG A 136 -2.20 15.11 -7.57
CA ARG A 136 -1.81 15.76 -8.83
C ARG A 136 -1.03 14.81 -9.74
N ARG A 137 -0.01 14.11 -9.22
CA ARG A 137 0.80 13.17 -10.01
C ARG A 137 -0.01 11.98 -10.52
N ILE A 138 -0.86 11.39 -9.68
CA ILE A 138 -1.75 10.28 -10.06
C ILE A 138 -2.75 10.71 -11.13
N SER A 139 -3.30 11.92 -11.00
CA SER A 139 -4.17 12.50 -12.02
C SER A 139 -3.45 12.68 -13.36
N ASN A 140 -2.20 13.16 -13.33
CA ASN A 140 -1.40 13.30 -14.55
C ASN A 140 -1.11 11.94 -15.19
N PHE A 141 -0.76 10.92 -14.40
CA PHE A 141 -0.60 9.55 -14.92
C PHE A 141 -1.88 9.01 -15.56
N SER A 142 -3.05 9.35 -15.01
CA SER A 142 -4.33 8.96 -15.61
C SER A 142 -4.52 9.59 -16.99
N LEU A 143 -4.12 10.86 -17.17
CA LEU A 143 -4.17 11.56 -18.46
C LEU A 143 -3.15 10.97 -19.45
N GLU A 144 -1.91 10.74 -19.03
CA GLU A 144 -0.86 10.16 -19.86
C GLU A 144 -1.24 8.76 -20.36
N ILE A 145 -1.80 7.90 -19.48
CA ILE A 145 -2.29 6.57 -19.88
C ILE A 145 -3.43 6.69 -20.89
N LYS A 146 -4.34 7.66 -20.69
CA LYS A 146 -5.44 7.90 -21.63
C LYS A 146 -4.92 8.35 -23.00
N GLU A 147 -3.96 9.26 -23.05
CA GLU A 147 -3.32 9.71 -24.30
C GLU A 147 -2.62 8.57 -25.03
N ILE A 148 -1.82 7.77 -24.30
CA ILE A 148 -1.17 6.57 -24.84
C ILE A 148 -2.20 5.57 -25.38
N ASN A 149 -3.33 5.41 -24.70
CA ASN A 149 -4.40 4.52 -25.15
C ASN A 149 -5.02 4.99 -26.47
N GLU A 150 -5.23 6.30 -26.64
CA GLU A 150 -5.69 6.87 -27.91
C GLU A 150 -4.67 6.70 -29.04
N LEU A 151 -3.37 6.84 -28.77
CA LEU A 151 -2.31 6.54 -29.74
C LEU A 151 -2.36 5.08 -30.21
N LEU A 152 -2.56 4.13 -29.28
CA LEU A 152 -2.69 2.71 -29.60
C LEU A 152 -3.93 2.40 -30.43
N LYS A 153 -5.06 3.09 -30.18
CA LYS A 153 -6.28 2.96 -30.98
C LYS A 153 -6.12 3.45 -32.42
N ASN A 154 -5.29 4.45 -32.65
CA ASN A 154 -5.00 4.97 -33.99
C ASN A 154 -4.21 3.98 -34.87
N LYS A 155 -3.56 2.97 -34.29
CA LYS A 155 -2.84 1.87 -34.99
C LYS A 155 -1.75 2.32 -35.97
N ASN A 156 -1.19 3.53 -35.80
CA ASN A 156 -0.15 4.06 -36.69
C ASN A 156 1.20 3.31 -36.56
N ASN A 157 1.81 3.33 -35.37
CA ASN A 157 3.09 2.66 -35.11
C ASN A 157 3.00 1.82 -33.83
N LEU A 158 2.22 0.74 -33.91
CA LEU A 158 1.93 -0.15 -32.79
C LEU A 158 3.18 -0.65 -32.06
N GLU A 159 4.26 -0.95 -32.78
CA GLU A 159 5.49 -1.41 -32.15
C GLU A 159 6.10 -0.36 -31.21
N LYS A 160 6.21 0.89 -31.70
CA LYS A 160 6.75 2.00 -30.91
C LYS A 160 5.80 2.34 -29.76
N ASP A 161 4.52 2.44 -30.04
CA ASP A 161 3.51 2.90 -29.08
C ASP A 161 3.34 1.89 -27.93
N LEU A 162 3.35 0.58 -28.22
CA LEU A 162 3.32 -0.46 -27.17
C LEU A 162 4.57 -0.42 -26.28
N ARG A 163 5.75 -0.10 -26.84
CA ARG A 163 6.99 0.05 -26.07
C ARG A 163 6.91 1.28 -25.16
N VAL A 164 6.40 2.39 -25.68
CA VAL A 164 6.20 3.62 -24.90
C VAL A 164 5.22 3.34 -23.75
N ALA A 165 4.08 2.72 -24.04
CA ALA A 165 3.08 2.35 -23.05
C ALA A 165 3.66 1.48 -21.92
N PHE A 166 4.47 0.47 -22.27
CA PHE A 166 5.12 -0.40 -21.29
C PHE A 166 6.07 0.37 -20.37
N ASN A 167 6.91 1.25 -20.93
CA ASN A 167 7.85 2.05 -20.15
C ASN A 167 7.13 3.02 -19.20
N TYR A 168 6.08 3.71 -19.67
CA TYR A 168 5.27 4.59 -18.82
C TYR A 168 4.60 3.81 -17.69
N LEU A 169 4.03 2.65 -17.98
CA LEU A 169 3.40 1.80 -16.97
C LEU A 169 4.40 1.33 -15.90
N GLU A 170 5.65 1.03 -16.28
CA GLU A 170 6.72 0.70 -15.33
C GLU A 170 7.07 1.88 -14.41
N VAL A 171 7.14 3.09 -14.95
CA VAL A 171 7.41 4.30 -14.16
C VAL A 171 6.28 4.53 -13.14
N ILE A 172 5.02 4.41 -13.59
CA ILE A 172 3.84 4.54 -12.74
C ILE A 172 3.84 3.47 -11.65
N ALA A 173 4.09 2.20 -12.01
CA ALA A 173 4.13 1.10 -11.05
C ALA A 173 5.18 1.34 -9.97
N LYS A 174 6.40 1.73 -10.35
CA LYS A 174 7.49 2.04 -9.40
C LYS A 174 7.10 3.18 -8.48
N TYR A 175 6.52 4.25 -9.01
CA TYR A 175 6.05 5.38 -8.21
C TYR A 175 4.97 4.94 -7.21
N LEU A 176 3.94 4.22 -7.66
CA LEU A 176 2.85 3.78 -6.79
C LEU A 176 3.32 2.83 -5.69
N ILE A 177 4.12 1.81 -6.03
CA ILE A 177 4.64 0.83 -5.07
C ILE A 177 5.56 1.51 -4.04
N PHE A 178 6.42 2.42 -4.49
CA PHE A 178 7.29 3.19 -3.61
C PHE A 178 6.49 4.01 -2.60
N ASN A 179 5.51 4.78 -3.07
CA ASN A 179 4.71 5.65 -2.20
C ASN A 179 3.70 4.87 -1.36
N ALA A 180 3.22 3.71 -1.82
CA ALA A 180 2.40 2.80 -1.04
C ALA A 180 3.17 2.22 0.15
N ASN A 181 4.44 1.83 -0.05
CA ASN A 181 5.26 1.25 1.01
C ASN A 181 5.87 2.29 1.94
N GLN A 182 6.42 3.38 1.39
CA GLN A 182 7.21 4.35 2.18
C GLN A 182 6.42 5.57 2.64
N ALA A 183 5.41 5.99 1.87
CA ALA A 183 4.76 7.29 2.03
C ALA A 183 3.25 7.20 2.30
N ARG A 184 2.77 6.01 2.71
CA ARG A 184 1.39 5.80 3.16
C ARG A 184 0.32 6.27 2.15
N LEU A 185 0.64 6.22 0.86
CA LEU A 185 -0.25 6.66 -0.23
C LEU A 185 -1.67 6.09 -0.10
N ILE A 186 -1.74 4.86 0.38
CA ILE A 186 -2.94 4.05 0.54
C ILE A 186 -3.82 4.50 1.70
N SER A 187 -3.24 5.01 2.79
CA SER A 187 -4.01 5.42 3.97
C SER A 187 -4.56 6.85 3.86
N PHE A 188 -4.13 7.62 2.87
CA PHE A 188 -4.48 9.03 2.75
C PHE A 188 -5.35 9.28 1.52
N GLY A 189 -6.68 9.25 1.68
CA GLY A 189 -7.71 9.97 0.89
C GLY A 189 -7.71 9.93 -0.65
N ASN A 190 -6.74 9.29 -1.29
CA ASN A 190 -6.48 9.32 -2.73
C ASN A 190 -7.24 8.22 -3.48
N GLU A 191 -8.22 7.59 -2.82
CA GLU A 191 -8.92 6.43 -3.38
C GLU A 191 -9.67 6.79 -4.67
N SER A 192 -10.22 8.01 -4.77
CA SER A 192 -10.94 8.47 -5.97
C SER A 192 -10.02 8.64 -7.18
N THR A 193 -8.84 9.22 -6.99
CA THR A 193 -7.85 9.40 -8.07
C THR A 193 -7.16 8.09 -8.43
N LEU A 194 -6.90 7.21 -7.46
CA LEU A 194 -6.45 5.84 -7.71
C LEU A 194 -7.49 5.04 -8.48
N ALA A 195 -8.78 5.15 -8.13
CA ALA A 195 -9.85 4.50 -8.87
C ALA A 195 -9.91 4.98 -10.33
N ALA A 196 -9.76 6.29 -10.57
CA ALA A 196 -9.71 6.86 -11.92
C ALA A 196 -8.51 6.31 -12.71
N LEU A 197 -7.31 6.31 -12.11
CA LEU A 197 -6.11 5.75 -12.72
C LEU A 197 -6.29 4.26 -13.06
N TYR A 198 -6.83 3.45 -12.14
CA TYR A 198 -7.07 2.03 -12.39
C TYR A 198 -8.08 1.78 -13.50
N LYS A 199 -9.08 2.64 -13.63
CA LYS A 199 -10.02 2.61 -14.76
C LYS A 199 -9.31 2.88 -16.09
N GLU A 200 -8.41 3.85 -16.16
CA GLU A 200 -7.65 4.10 -17.39
C GLU A 200 -6.64 2.98 -17.70
N ILE A 201 -6.03 2.37 -16.69
CA ILE A 201 -5.19 1.17 -16.87
C ILE A 201 -6.01 -0.02 -17.38
N PHE A 202 -7.25 -0.18 -16.89
CA PHE A 202 -8.17 -1.18 -17.42
C PHE A 202 -8.52 -0.91 -18.88
N ASN A 203 -8.84 0.34 -19.25
CA ASN A 203 -9.11 0.71 -20.63
C ASN A 203 -7.90 0.41 -21.55
N LEU A 204 -6.68 0.72 -21.08
CA LEU A 204 -5.44 0.38 -21.78
C LEU A 204 -5.28 -1.13 -21.94
N GLN A 205 -5.56 -1.90 -20.88
CA GLN A 205 -5.54 -3.36 -20.92
C GLN A 205 -6.51 -3.90 -21.99
N GLU A 206 -7.73 -3.35 -22.08
CA GLU A 206 -8.72 -3.77 -23.08
C GLU A 206 -8.24 -3.52 -24.51
N THR A 207 -7.72 -2.33 -24.80
CA THR A 207 -7.13 -2.01 -26.12
C THR A 207 -5.99 -2.98 -26.46
N CYS A 208 -5.13 -3.32 -25.49
CA CYS A 208 -4.02 -4.26 -25.71
C CYS A 208 -4.53 -5.69 -25.96
N VAL A 209 -5.61 -6.11 -25.29
CA VAL A 209 -6.27 -7.39 -25.56
C VAL A 209 -6.83 -7.41 -26.99
N GLU A 210 -7.45 -6.32 -27.43
CA GLU A 210 -7.99 -6.22 -28.78
C GLU A 210 -6.87 -6.28 -29.83
N ILE A 211 -5.80 -5.50 -29.67
CA ILE A 211 -4.62 -5.53 -30.54
C ILE A 211 -4.08 -6.96 -30.62
N HIS A 212 -3.88 -7.63 -29.48
CA HIS A 212 -3.38 -9.00 -29.44
C HIS A 212 -4.29 -9.99 -30.17
N LYS A 213 -5.62 -9.82 -30.08
CA LYS A 213 -6.59 -10.69 -30.75
C LYS A 213 -6.68 -10.45 -32.26
N THR A 214 -6.46 -9.21 -32.71
CA THR A 214 -6.49 -8.83 -34.13
C THR A 214 -5.17 -9.10 -34.85
N GLU A 215 -4.05 -9.05 -34.12
CA GLU A 215 -2.72 -9.19 -34.70
C GLU A 215 -2.41 -10.65 -35.03
N SER A 216 -2.27 -10.94 -36.33
CA SER A 216 -2.06 -12.31 -36.84
C SER A 216 -0.68 -12.53 -37.44
N SER A 217 0.06 -11.48 -37.79
CA SER A 217 1.32 -11.58 -38.53
C SER A 217 2.54 -11.08 -37.74
N ASN A 218 2.41 -10.02 -36.94
CA ASN A 218 3.55 -9.44 -36.23
C ASN A 218 3.75 -10.05 -34.82
N LEU A 219 4.80 -10.89 -34.70
CA LEU A 219 5.19 -11.51 -33.43
C LEU A 219 5.53 -10.46 -32.34
N LEU A 220 6.22 -9.38 -32.70
CA LEU A 220 6.71 -8.39 -31.74
C LEU A 220 5.55 -7.60 -31.14
N VAL A 221 4.59 -7.18 -31.95
CA VAL A 221 3.35 -6.52 -31.50
C VAL A 221 2.53 -7.48 -30.63
N SER A 222 2.40 -8.74 -31.04
CA SER A 222 1.68 -9.76 -30.27
C SER A 222 2.32 -10.01 -28.88
N ARG A 223 3.65 -10.10 -28.80
CA ARG A 223 4.38 -10.24 -27.52
C ARG A 223 4.26 -9.00 -26.64
N ARG A 224 4.46 -7.81 -27.20
CA ARG A 224 4.41 -6.55 -26.44
C ARG A 224 3.01 -6.26 -25.91
N SER A 225 1.98 -6.47 -26.72
CA SER A 225 0.58 -6.31 -26.29
C SER A 225 0.23 -7.27 -25.15
N LEU A 226 0.59 -8.56 -25.26
CA LEU A 226 0.35 -9.53 -24.19
C LEU A 226 1.12 -9.20 -22.90
N ALA A 227 2.40 -8.81 -23.01
CA ALA A 227 3.21 -8.39 -21.88
C ALA A 227 2.58 -7.18 -21.17
N LEU A 228 2.10 -6.20 -21.94
CA LEU A 228 1.42 -5.01 -21.40
C LEU A 228 0.11 -5.37 -20.69
N VAL A 229 -0.70 -6.28 -21.26
CA VAL A 229 -1.93 -6.81 -20.60
C VAL A 229 -1.60 -7.41 -19.23
N SER A 230 -0.58 -8.27 -19.18
CA SER A 230 -0.15 -8.91 -17.93
C SER A 230 0.36 -7.89 -16.91
N ARG A 231 1.07 -6.85 -17.37
CA ARG A 231 1.64 -5.82 -16.51
C ARG A 231 0.57 -4.90 -15.93
N CYS A 232 -0.41 -4.47 -16.72
CA CYS A 232 -1.56 -3.67 -16.26
C CYS A 232 -2.25 -4.36 -15.09
N HIS A 233 -2.61 -5.63 -15.27
CA HIS A 233 -3.25 -6.41 -14.22
C HIS A 233 -2.34 -6.64 -13.01
N GLY A 234 -1.07 -7.00 -13.23
CA GLY A 234 -0.12 -7.24 -12.14
C GLY A 234 0.05 -6.02 -11.24
N MET A 235 0.10 -4.82 -11.82
CA MET A 235 0.21 -3.57 -11.06
C MET A 235 -1.05 -3.29 -10.22
N VAL A 236 -2.24 -3.36 -10.82
CA VAL A 236 -3.50 -3.13 -10.07
C VAL A 236 -3.69 -4.18 -8.99
N ARG A 237 -3.38 -5.46 -9.28
CA ARG A 237 -3.40 -6.55 -8.29
C ARG A 237 -2.50 -6.24 -7.09
N GLN A 238 -1.25 -5.82 -7.34
CA GLN A 238 -0.32 -5.47 -6.27
C GLN A 238 -0.86 -4.34 -5.40
N MET A 239 -1.39 -3.29 -6.01
CA MET A 239 -1.96 -2.16 -5.25
C MET A 239 -3.19 -2.55 -4.44
N VAL A 240 -4.11 -3.34 -4.98
CA VAL A 240 -5.31 -3.82 -4.25
C VAL A 240 -4.90 -4.64 -3.03
N VAL A 241 -3.88 -5.49 -3.15
CA VAL A 241 -3.32 -6.24 -2.01
C VAL A 241 -2.75 -5.30 -0.95
N LEU A 242 -2.03 -4.26 -1.36
CA LEU A 242 -1.49 -3.26 -0.42
C LEU A 242 -2.62 -2.47 0.26
N HIS A 243 -3.70 -2.14 -0.44
CA HIS A 243 -4.89 -1.49 0.15
C HIS A 243 -5.49 -2.33 1.27
N LYS A 244 -5.70 -3.63 1.02
CA LYS A 244 -6.28 -4.56 2.00
C LYS A 244 -5.40 -4.74 3.24
N ASN A 245 -4.08 -4.64 3.08
CA ASN A 245 -3.11 -4.83 4.15
C ASN A 245 -2.71 -3.54 4.87
N SER A 246 -3.31 -2.40 4.53
CA SER A 246 -2.99 -1.13 5.17
C SER A 246 -3.43 -1.14 6.64
N THR A 247 -2.49 -0.86 7.53
CA THR A 247 -2.75 -0.72 8.96
C THR A 247 -2.75 0.77 9.31
N GLU A 248 -3.82 1.22 9.94
CA GLU A 248 -3.81 2.50 10.65
C GLU A 248 -2.96 2.37 11.92
N ASP A 249 -2.14 3.37 12.20
CA ASP A 249 -1.43 3.48 13.47
C ASP A 249 -2.44 3.75 14.58
N LYS A 250 -2.42 2.94 15.64
CA LYS A 250 -3.33 3.02 16.78
C LYS A 250 -2.61 3.58 18.00
N SER A 251 -3.26 4.49 18.71
CA SER A 251 -2.77 5.05 19.99
C SER A 251 -2.79 4.01 21.12
N TYR A 252 -2.13 4.30 22.25
CA TYR A 252 -2.10 3.37 23.40
C TYR A 252 -3.51 3.10 23.97
N THR A 253 -4.34 4.14 24.07
CA THR A 253 -5.74 4.02 24.50
C THR A 253 -6.56 3.19 23.53
N GLU A 254 -6.42 3.39 22.23
CA GLU A 254 -7.11 2.58 21.22
C GLU A 254 -6.67 1.11 21.26
N LEU A 255 -5.36 0.84 21.41
CA LEU A 255 -4.87 -0.53 21.56
C LEU A 255 -5.43 -1.20 22.81
N PHE A 256 -5.53 -0.45 23.92
CA PHE A 256 -6.15 -0.93 25.15
C PHE A 256 -7.65 -1.22 24.94
N ILE A 257 -8.39 -0.30 24.32
CA ILE A 257 -9.82 -0.45 24.02
C ILE A 257 -10.05 -1.65 23.09
N ILE A 258 -9.24 -1.83 22.05
CA ILE A 258 -9.35 -2.98 21.15
C ILE A 258 -9.07 -4.28 21.88
N LYS A 259 -8.05 -4.30 22.75
CA LYS A 259 -7.76 -5.49 23.57
C LYS A 259 -8.93 -5.80 24.50
N LEU A 260 -9.58 -4.77 25.05
CA LEU A 260 -10.78 -4.89 25.87
C LEU A 260 -11.99 -5.39 25.05
N LEU A 261 -12.26 -4.82 23.88
CA LEU A 261 -13.38 -5.22 23.01
C LEU A 261 -13.21 -6.64 22.45
N ASN A 262 -11.98 -7.02 22.09
CA ASN A 262 -11.64 -8.38 21.68
C ASN A 262 -11.82 -9.36 22.84
N PHE A 263 -11.51 -8.94 24.08
CA PHE A 263 -11.83 -9.74 25.27
C PHE A 263 -13.34 -9.98 25.42
N PHE A 264 -14.18 -9.04 24.96
CA PHE A 264 -15.64 -9.18 24.92
C PHE A 264 -16.20 -9.73 23.59
N ASN A 265 -15.37 -10.27 22.68
CA ASN A 265 -15.78 -10.82 21.38
C ASN A 265 -16.60 -9.87 20.49
N VAL A 266 -16.37 -8.56 20.58
CA VAL A 266 -17.05 -7.57 19.72
C VAL A 266 -16.23 -7.37 18.45
N ASN A 267 -16.67 -7.96 17.34
CA ASN A 267 -16.06 -7.72 16.02
C ASN A 267 -16.54 -6.38 15.45
N GLN A 268 -15.60 -5.50 15.12
CA GLN A 268 -15.87 -4.28 14.35
C GLN A 268 -15.40 -4.46 12.91
N ASP A 269 -16.32 -4.73 12.00
CA ASP A 269 -16.05 -4.62 10.56
C ASP A 269 -16.11 -3.15 10.16
N LYS A 270 -15.00 -2.63 9.61
CA LYS A 270 -14.97 -1.25 9.10
C LYS A 270 -15.78 -1.14 7.81
N PRO A 271 -16.62 -0.11 7.65
CA PRO A 271 -17.31 0.14 6.40
C PRO A 271 -16.30 0.45 5.28
N VAL A 272 -16.47 -0.20 4.12
CA VAL A 272 -15.63 0.01 2.94
C VAL A 272 -16.09 1.27 2.20
N SER A 273 -15.16 2.17 1.90
CA SER A 273 -15.42 3.40 1.14
C SER A 273 -15.95 3.12 -0.28
N GLY A 274 -16.79 4.01 -0.82
CA GLY A 274 -17.39 3.87 -2.16
C GLY A 274 -16.34 3.83 -3.29
N SER A 275 -15.25 4.57 -3.17
CA SER A 275 -14.11 4.51 -4.11
C SER A 275 -13.40 3.16 -4.05
N MET A 276 -13.27 2.57 -2.86
CA MET A 276 -12.68 1.25 -2.69
C MET A 276 -13.56 0.14 -3.31
N LEU A 277 -14.89 0.28 -3.28
CA LEU A 277 -15.79 -0.58 -4.06
C LEU A 277 -15.55 -0.46 -5.57
N SER A 278 -15.34 0.75 -6.08
CA SER A 278 -14.99 0.99 -7.50
C SER A 278 -13.66 0.35 -7.89
N ILE A 279 -12.65 0.44 -7.01
CA ILE A 279 -11.34 -0.20 -7.19
C ILE A 279 -11.51 -1.72 -7.29
N ASN A 280 -12.22 -2.33 -6.34
CA ASN A 280 -12.47 -3.77 -6.32
C ASN A 280 -13.24 -4.22 -7.57
N GLY A 281 -14.29 -3.49 -7.96
CA GLY A 281 -15.05 -3.80 -9.18
C GLY A 281 -14.22 -3.69 -10.46
N THR A 282 -13.29 -2.72 -10.53
CA THR A 282 -12.35 -2.61 -11.66
C THR A 282 -11.40 -3.80 -11.69
N PHE A 283 -10.84 -4.17 -10.54
CA PHE A 283 -9.95 -5.31 -10.42
C PHE A 283 -10.63 -6.64 -10.81
N GLU A 284 -11.88 -6.86 -10.41
CA GLU A 284 -12.67 -8.03 -10.81
C GLU A 284 -12.87 -8.09 -12.34
N LYS A 285 -13.19 -6.95 -12.97
CA LYS A 285 -13.28 -6.86 -14.44
C LYS A 285 -11.95 -7.22 -15.11
N MET A 286 -10.83 -6.68 -14.63
CA MET A 286 -9.49 -7.00 -15.15
C MET A 286 -9.18 -8.50 -15.05
N ASN A 287 -9.50 -9.11 -13.90
CA ASN A 287 -9.26 -10.53 -13.67
C ASN A 287 -10.10 -11.40 -14.61
N SER A 288 -11.39 -11.07 -14.77
CA SER A 288 -12.27 -11.77 -15.71
C SER A 288 -11.77 -11.68 -17.16
N LYS A 289 -11.20 -10.53 -17.55
CA LYS A 289 -10.66 -10.30 -18.89
C LYS A 289 -9.43 -11.18 -19.15
N ILE A 290 -8.51 -11.30 -18.19
CA ILE A 290 -7.36 -12.19 -18.31
C ILE A 290 -7.78 -13.65 -18.44
N GLN A 291 -8.70 -14.12 -17.59
CA GLN A 291 -9.21 -15.49 -17.70
C GLN A 291 -9.87 -15.74 -19.06
N SER A 292 -10.57 -14.74 -19.61
CA SER A 292 -11.16 -14.84 -20.96
C SER A 292 -10.10 -14.90 -22.07
N LEU A 293 -8.99 -14.17 -21.91
CA LEU A 293 -7.88 -14.15 -22.86
C LEU A 293 -7.14 -15.48 -22.85
N GLU A 294 -6.89 -16.05 -21.67
CA GLU A 294 -6.27 -17.37 -21.51
C GLU A 294 -7.12 -18.49 -22.13
N LYS A 295 -8.43 -18.47 -21.90
CA LYS A 295 -9.35 -19.41 -22.56
C LYS A 295 -9.34 -19.26 -24.08
N TRP A 296 -9.26 -18.03 -24.57
CA TRP A 296 -9.20 -17.75 -26.01
C TRP A 296 -7.87 -18.21 -26.64
N SER A 297 -6.73 -18.00 -25.97
CA SER A 297 -5.41 -18.38 -26.48
C SER A 297 -5.23 -19.90 -26.56
N GLN A 298 -5.86 -20.67 -25.67
CA GLN A 298 -5.91 -22.14 -25.71
C GLN A 298 -6.58 -22.71 -26.97
N GLY A 299 -7.29 -21.91 -27.75
CA GLY A 299 -8.00 -22.34 -28.96
C GLY A 299 -7.45 -21.82 -30.29
N LYS A 300 -6.53 -20.84 -30.28
CA LYS A 300 -6.01 -20.18 -31.49
C LYS A 300 -4.50 -20.25 -31.61
N ALA A 301 -3.99 -20.49 -32.83
CA ALA A 301 -2.58 -20.43 -33.14
C ALA A 301 -2.15 -18.95 -33.23
N THR A 302 -1.85 -18.33 -32.08
CA THR A 302 -1.34 -16.96 -32.02
C THR A 302 0.10 -16.90 -32.56
N PRO A 303 0.58 -15.72 -33.00
CA PRO A 303 1.97 -15.57 -33.46
C PRO A 303 3.01 -16.08 -32.44
N ILE A 304 2.72 -15.95 -31.14
CA ILE A 304 3.55 -16.45 -30.05
C ILE A 304 3.63 -17.97 -30.08
N ILE A 305 2.48 -18.66 -30.11
CA ILE A 305 2.42 -20.13 -30.18
C ILE A 305 3.08 -20.63 -31.46
N ILE A 306 2.87 -19.95 -32.59
CA ILE A 306 3.50 -20.30 -33.87
C ILE A 306 5.03 -20.21 -33.77
N ASN A 307 5.54 -19.14 -33.16
CA ASN A 307 6.98 -18.98 -32.94
C ASN A 307 7.54 -20.03 -31.96
N ASP A 308 6.82 -20.36 -30.89
CA ASP A 308 7.27 -21.35 -29.91
C ASP A 308 7.28 -22.75 -30.52
N VAL A 309 6.32 -23.08 -31.39
CA VAL A 309 6.31 -24.30 -32.21
C VAL A 309 7.46 -24.30 -33.20
N TYR A 310 7.73 -23.18 -33.88
CA TYR A 310 8.88 -23.04 -34.80
C TYR A 310 10.22 -23.32 -34.10
N ASN A 311 10.43 -22.76 -32.92
CA ASN A 311 11.66 -22.94 -32.14
C ASN A 311 11.90 -24.39 -31.69
N HIS A 312 10.84 -25.18 -31.57
CA HIS A 312 10.91 -26.60 -31.18
C HIS A 312 10.77 -27.55 -32.36
N ALA A 313 10.61 -27.03 -33.59
CA ALA A 313 10.49 -27.83 -34.79
C ALA A 313 11.85 -28.41 -35.21
N PRO A 314 11.91 -29.67 -35.67
CA PRO A 314 13.12 -30.26 -36.22
C PRO A 314 13.53 -29.55 -37.53
N ILE A 315 14.84 -29.53 -37.79
CA ILE A 315 15.42 -28.91 -38.99
C ILE A 315 15.19 -29.84 -40.18
N GLY A 316 14.84 -29.27 -41.33
CA GLY A 316 14.65 -30.02 -42.57
C GLY A 316 13.19 -30.03 -43.05
N PRO A 317 12.96 -30.57 -44.26
CA PRO A 317 11.64 -30.57 -44.87
C PRO A 317 10.70 -31.55 -44.12
N LYS A 318 9.39 -31.33 -44.21
CA LYS A 318 8.40 -32.06 -43.40
C LYS A 318 8.50 -33.58 -43.55
N GLU A 319 8.94 -34.07 -44.71
CA GLU A 319 9.11 -35.50 -45.00
C GLU A 319 10.20 -36.15 -44.13
N SER A 320 11.15 -35.37 -43.60
CA SER A 320 12.23 -35.83 -42.73
C SER A 320 11.83 -35.92 -41.25
N TRP A 321 10.61 -35.51 -40.89
CA TRP A 321 10.21 -35.39 -39.50
C TRP A 321 9.70 -36.71 -38.90
N PRO A 322 9.99 -36.98 -37.61
CA PRO A 322 9.44 -38.13 -36.89
C PRO A 322 7.91 -38.19 -36.93
N VAL A 323 7.37 -39.38 -37.15
CA VAL A 323 5.93 -39.67 -37.05
C VAL A 323 5.50 -39.44 -35.59
N ASN A 324 4.69 -38.39 -35.35
CA ASN A 324 4.23 -37.87 -34.03
C ASN A 324 5.01 -36.69 -33.42
N ILE A 325 5.89 -36.00 -34.14
CA ILE A 325 6.59 -34.80 -33.63
C ILE A 325 5.63 -33.75 -33.00
N HIS A 326 4.42 -33.60 -33.54
CA HIS A 326 3.41 -32.69 -33.03
C HIS A 326 2.94 -33.02 -31.60
N LYS A 327 2.91 -34.31 -31.21
CA LYS A 327 2.55 -34.75 -29.84
C LYS A 327 3.68 -34.47 -28.85
N ASP A 328 4.93 -34.65 -29.28
CA ASP A 328 6.10 -34.39 -28.44
C ASP A 328 6.25 -32.90 -28.15
N ILE A 329 6.06 -32.05 -29.17
CA ILE A 329 6.08 -30.59 -29.03
C ILE A 329 4.89 -30.11 -28.20
N ALA A 330 3.69 -30.66 -28.42
CA ALA A 330 2.52 -30.36 -27.60
C ALA A 330 2.75 -30.67 -26.11
N LYS A 331 3.38 -31.81 -25.80
CA LYS A 331 3.74 -32.19 -24.43
C LYS A 331 4.78 -31.26 -23.82
N LYS A 332 5.80 -30.85 -24.59
CA LYS A 332 6.84 -29.90 -24.12
C LYS A 332 6.28 -28.50 -23.85
N LEU A 333 5.39 -28.01 -24.71
CA LEU A 333 4.80 -26.67 -24.58
C LEU A 333 3.55 -26.65 -23.69
N SER A 334 3.03 -27.81 -23.26
CA SER A 334 1.75 -27.95 -22.56
C SER A 334 0.55 -27.35 -23.34
N ILE A 335 0.54 -27.55 -24.67
CA ILE A 335 -0.48 -27.04 -25.59
C ILE A 335 -1.22 -28.22 -26.25
N SER A 336 -2.43 -28.00 -26.79
CA SER A 336 -3.18 -29.06 -27.49
C SER A 336 -2.49 -29.51 -28.79
N ASN A 337 -2.59 -30.81 -29.10
CA ASN A 337 -2.04 -31.39 -30.34
C ASN A 337 -2.59 -30.69 -31.60
N SER A 338 -3.87 -30.32 -31.59
CA SER A 338 -4.53 -29.66 -32.72
C SER A 338 -3.99 -28.25 -32.99
N LEU A 339 -3.55 -27.54 -31.96
CA LEU A 339 -2.88 -26.24 -32.11
C LEU A 339 -1.51 -26.38 -32.75
N VAL A 340 -0.71 -27.37 -32.33
CA VAL A 340 0.61 -27.63 -32.93
C VAL A 340 0.48 -27.98 -34.41
N SER A 341 -0.49 -28.84 -34.77
CA SER A 341 -0.78 -29.16 -36.16
C SER A 341 -1.22 -27.93 -36.99
N LYS A 342 -2.09 -27.07 -36.42
CA LYS A 342 -2.49 -25.81 -37.08
C LYS A 342 -1.31 -24.86 -37.26
N SER A 343 -0.45 -24.71 -36.25
CA SER A 343 0.75 -23.88 -36.32
C SER A 343 1.71 -24.38 -37.40
N PHE A 344 1.90 -25.70 -37.54
CA PHE A 344 2.70 -26.26 -38.63
C PHE A 344 2.13 -25.95 -40.01
N ASN A 345 0.82 -26.07 -40.19
CA ASN A 345 0.19 -25.73 -41.47
C ASN A 345 0.43 -24.25 -41.83
N ILE A 346 0.30 -23.34 -40.86
CA ILE A 346 0.57 -21.91 -41.05
C ILE A 346 2.06 -21.65 -41.38
N LEU A 347 2.99 -22.33 -40.70
CA LEU A 347 4.43 -22.20 -40.99
C LEU A 347 4.81 -22.70 -42.39
N ILE A 348 4.15 -23.77 -42.85
CA ILE A 348 4.32 -24.34 -44.19
C ILE A 348 3.75 -23.39 -45.25
N GLU A 349 2.55 -22.87 -45.05
CA GLU A 349 1.93 -21.86 -45.93
C GLU A 349 2.80 -20.61 -46.07
N GLN A 350 3.46 -20.19 -44.97
CA GLN A 350 4.38 -19.05 -44.97
C GLN A 350 5.79 -19.38 -45.47
N ASN A 351 6.08 -20.65 -45.81
CA ASN A 351 7.40 -21.14 -46.20
C ASN A 351 8.52 -20.82 -45.17
N LYS A 352 8.14 -20.73 -43.90
CA LYS A 352 8.99 -20.40 -42.74
C LYS A 352 9.28 -21.65 -41.91
N LEU A 353 9.79 -22.70 -42.54
CA LEU A 353 10.35 -23.84 -41.81
C LEU A 353 11.82 -23.56 -41.44
N PRO A 354 12.33 -24.11 -40.32
CA PRO A 354 13.72 -23.92 -39.92
C PRO A 354 14.66 -24.57 -40.95
N LYS A 355 15.39 -23.73 -41.70
CA LYS A 355 16.28 -24.14 -42.81
C LYS A 355 17.75 -24.29 -42.42
N ASN A 356 18.22 -23.62 -41.35
CA ASN A 356 19.54 -23.80 -40.72
C ASN A 356 19.55 -23.17 -39.31
N LYS A 357 20.44 -23.62 -38.42
CA LYS A 357 20.60 -23.09 -37.05
C LYS A 357 21.18 -21.68 -37.02
#